data_AF-A0A1V5X7H0-F1
#
_entry.id   AF-A0A1V5X7H0-F1
#
_cell.length_a   1.000
_cell.length_b   1.000
_cell.length_c   1.000
_cell.angle_alpha   90.00
_cell.angle_beta   90.00
_cell.angle_gamma   90.00
#
_symmetry.space_group_name_H-M   'P 1'
#
loop_
_entity.id
_entity.type
_entity.pdbx_description
1 polymer ?
#
loop_
_entity_poly.entity_id
_entity_poly.type
_entity_poly.pdbx_seq_one_letter_code
_entity_poly.pdbx_strand_id
1 'polypeptide(L)'
;MGDGEDKVSIDQPEQMNLLGLLLAGFLRKQLTHPRMARKAARIRGAYGIRAADMAITLTFTPETIRISKGFSKKTRARIFGSMEEMIALVAGSGSTIAAIIAVLEGRIHIRGNPFALLRLLPLMIKNVKVPAPVPAIPASPSVSPPGAGA
;
A
#
# COMPACT_ATOMS: atom_id res chain seq x y z
N MET A 1 -4.88 -15.60 9.67
CA MET A 1 -4.02 -15.95 8.53
C MET A 1 -4.93 -15.92 7.30
N GLY A 2 -4.68 -15.09 6.27
CA GLY A 2 -5.39 -15.17 4.98
C GLY A 2 -5.87 -13.87 4.30
N ASP A 3 -6.67 -13.02 4.96
CA ASP A 3 -7.57 -12.06 4.25
C ASP A 3 -6.94 -10.93 3.42
N GLY A 4 -5.62 -10.74 3.45
CA GLY A 4 -4.94 -9.66 2.74
C GLY A 4 -4.53 -9.98 1.31
N GLU A 5 -4.24 -11.26 1.01
CA GLU A 5 -3.74 -11.68 -0.30
C GLU A 5 -4.83 -11.71 -1.36
N ASP A 6 -6.04 -12.15 -0.99
CA ASP A 6 -7.19 -12.24 -1.89
C ASP A 6 -7.71 -10.88 -2.37
N LYS A 7 -7.31 -9.78 -1.71
CA LYS A 7 -7.79 -8.43 -2.02
C LYS A 7 -6.97 -7.72 -3.09
N VAL A 8 -5.81 -8.24 -3.49
CA VAL A 8 -4.94 -7.61 -4.50
C VAL A 8 -4.56 -8.59 -5.59
N SER A 9 -5.13 -8.38 -6.78
CA SER A 9 -4.86 -9.18 -7.97
C SER A 9 -3.99 -8.42 -8.98
N ILE A 10 -3.10 -9.13 -9.65
CA ILE A 10 -2.28 -8.60 -10.75
C ILE A 10 -2.80 -9.24 -12.05
N ASP A 11 -3.17 -8.41 -13.02
CA ASP A 11 -3.51 -8.90 -14.36
C ASP A 11 -2.22 -9.29 -15.08
N GLN A 12 -2.14 -10.55 -15.51
CA GLN A 12 -0.98 -11.12 -16.23
C GLN A 12 0.34 -10.89 -15.47
N PRO A 13 0.55 -11.55 -14.32
CA PRO A 13 1.71 -11.31 -13.46
C PRO A 13 3.04 -11.50 -14.18
N GLU A 14 3.12 -12.39 -15.18
CA GLU A 14 4.32 -12.66 -15.98
C GLU A 14 4.74 -11.47 -16.85
N GLN A 15 3.78 -10.60 -17.21
CA GLN A 15 4.02 -9.44 -18.06
C GLN A 15 4.14 -8.14 -17.26
N MET A 16 3.93 -8.19 -15.95
CA MET A 16 3.85 -7.02 -15.08
C MET A 16 5.22 -6.35 -14.92
N ASN A 17 5.24 -5.02 -14.83
CA ASN A 17 6.46 -4.28 -14.56
C ASN A 17 6.79 -4.24 -13.07
N LEU A 18 8.04 -3.89 -12.74
CA LEU A 18 8.52 -3.83 -11.36
C LEU A 18 7.66 -2.91 -10.49
N LEU A 19 7.21 -1.77 -11.03
CA LEU A 19 6.33 -0.85 -10.30
C LEU A 19 5.03 -1.53 -9.85
N GLY A 20 4.38 -2.29 -10.74
CA GLY A 20 3.18 -3.06 -10.44
C GLY A 20 3.42 -4.13 -9.37
N LEU A 21 4.54 -4.85 -9.45
CA LEU A 21 4.92 -5.88 -8.48
C LEU A 21 5.20 -5.31 -7.09
N LEU A 22 6.00 -4.23 -7.01
CA LEU A 22 6.31 -3.53 -5.76
C LEU A 22 5.03 -3.00 -5.10
N LEU A 23 4.16 -2.39 -5.91
CA LEU A 23 2.92 -1.83 -5.42
C LEU A 23 1.93 -2.91 -4.96
N ALA A 24 1.88 -4.05 -5.66
CA ALA A 24 1.09 -5.20 -5.22
C ALA A 24 1.52 -5.69 -3.83
N GLY A 25 2.83 -5.90 -3.64
CA GLY A 25 3.38 -6.34 -2.36
C GLY A 25 3.12 -5.34 -1.24
N PHE A 26 3.30 -4.04 -1.51
CA PHE A 26 2.99 -2.98 -0.57
C PHE A 26 1.51 -2.94 -0.18
N LEU A 27 0.61 -2.98 -1.17
CA LEU A 27 -0.84 -2.95 -0.93
C LEU A 27 -1.29 -4.18 -0.15
N ARG A 28 -0.82 -5.39 -0.50
CA ARG A 28 -1.12 -6.61 0.26
C ARG A 28 -0.73 -6.45 1.73
N LYS A 29 0.47 -5.94 1.99
CA LYS A 29 0.94 -5.67 3.36
C LYS A 29 0.09 -4.62 4.06
N GLN A 30 -0.27 -3.51 3.42
CA GLN A 30 -1.09 -2.46 4.02
C GLN A 30 -2.51 -2.95 4.33
N LEU A 31 -3.11 -3.74 3.45
CA LEU A 31 -4.48 -4.23 3.60
C LEU A 31 -4.64 -5.32 4.66
N THR A 32 -3.55 -5.88 5.18
CA THR A 32 -3.61 -6.70 6.41
C THR A 32 -4.14 -5.90 7.60
N HIS A 33 -4.00 -4.58 7.60
CA HIS A 33 -4.51 -3.73 8.66
C HIS A 33 -6.01 -3.43 8.45
N PRO A 34 -6.92 -3.76 9.40
CA PRO A 34 -8.37 -3.62 9.20
C PRO A 34 -8.84 -2.20 8.86
N ARG A 35 -8.23 -1.19 9.50
CA ARG A 35 -8.47 0.23 9.20
C ARG A 35 -8.12 0.59 7.74
N MET A 36 -7.03 0.05 7.19
CA MET A 36 -6.63 0.32 5.80
C MET A 36 -7.53 -0.44 4.81
N ALA A 37 -7.85 -1.70 5.11
CA ALA A 37 -8.82 -2.47 4.33
C ALA A 37 -10.18 -1.75 4.21
N ARG A 38 -10.70 -1.20 5.32
CA ARG A 38 -11.95 -0.42 5.32
C ARG A 38 -11.85 0.85 4.49
N LYS A 39 -10.69 1.53 4.49
CA LYS A 39 -10.46 2.72 3.66
C LYS A 39 -10.42 2.34 2.18
N ALA A 40 -9.65 1.31 1.82
CA ALA A 40 -9.56 0.81 0.45
C ALA A 40 -10.92 0.37 -0.10
N ALA A 41 -11.74 -0.31 0.71
CA ALA A 41 -13.09 -0.74 0.35
C ALA A 41 -14.07 0.41 0.06
N ARG A 42 -13.71 1.68 0.34
CA ARG A 42 -14.51 2.87 -0.01
C ARG A 42 -14.03 3.56 -1.28
N ILE A 43 -12.87 3.16 -1.81
CA ILE A 43 -12.29 3.74 -3.02
C ILE A 43 -12.89 3.03 -4.24
N ARG A 44 -13.21 3.80 -5.29
CA ARG A 44 -13.84 3.27 -6.51
C ARG A 44 -13.22 3.91 -7.75
N GLY A 45 -13.06 3.07 -8.77
CA GLY A 45 -12.61 3.46 -10.11
C GLY A 45 -11.14 3.17 -10.37
N ALA A 46 -10.68 3.58 -11.54
CA ALA A 46 -9.32 3.32 -12.00
C ALA A 46 -8.41 4.53 -11.80
N TYR A 47 -7.17 4.28 -11.40
CA TYR A 47 -6.14 5.28 -11.14
C TYR A 47 -4.86 4.88 -11.85
N GLY A 48 -4.29 5.78 -12.64
CA GLY A 48 -3.05 5.52 -13.36
C GLY A 48 -1.84 5.99 -12.56
N ILE A 49 -0.77 5.21 -12.59
CA ILE A 49 0.53 5.60 -12.05
C ILE A 49 1.57 5.36 -13.14
N ARG A 50 2.42 6.36 -13.40
CA ARG A 50 3.55 6.23 -14.32
C ARG A 50 4.84 6.71 -13.68
N ALA A 51 5.84 5.85 -13.72
CA ALA A 51 7.21 6.12 -13.34
C ALA A 51 8.09 5.89 -14.57
N ALA A 52 8.72 6.94 -15.10
CA ALA A 52 9.44 6.87 -16.38
C ALA A 52 8.57 6.22 -17.49
N ASP A 53 9.00 5.11 -18.10
CA ASP A 53 8.24 4.39 -19.14
C ASP A 53 7.33 3.27 -18.61
N MET A 54 7.32 3.06 -17.30
CA MET A 54 6.42 2.10 -16.67
C MET A 54 5.11 2.78 -16.32
N ALA A 55 4.03 2.31 -16.93
CA ALA A 55 2.68 2.70 -16.55
C ALA A 55 1.94 1.49 -15.97
N ILE A 56 1.11 1.75 -14.97
CA ILE A 56 0.17 0.80 -14.40
C ILE A 56 -1.17 1.47 -14.14
N THR A 57 -2.22 0.67 -14.05
CA THR A 57 -3.54 1.10 -13.62
C THR A 57 -3.99 0.27 -12.44
N LEU A 58 -4.35 0.96 -11.36
CA LEU A 58 -5.03 0.40 -10.20
C LEU A 58 -6.54 0.56 -10.36
N THR A 59 -7.28 -0.54 -10.38
CA THR A 59 -8.74 -0.52 -10.40
C THR A 59 -9.28 -0.95 -9.05
N PHE A 60 -9.95 -0.02 -8.36
CA PHE A 60 -10.53 -0.26 -7.04
C PHE A 60 -12.01 -0.62 -7.16
N THR A 61 -12.36 -1.77 -6.58
CA THR A 61 -13.73 -2.25 -6.38
C THR A 61 -14.01 -2.39 -4.86
N PRO A 62 -15.27 -2.66 -4.43
CA PRO A 62 -15.55 -2.91 -3.01
C PRO A 62 -14.72 -4.04 -2.39
N GLU A 63 -14.42 -5.05 -3.19
CA GLU A 63 -13.86 -6.32 -2.73
C GLU A 63 -12.37 -6.43 -3.04
N THR A 64 -11.94 -5.93 -4.20
CA THR A 64 -10.60 -6.17 -4.74
C THR A 64 -9.96 -4.92 -5.33
N ILE A 65 -8.63 -4.90 -5.29
CA ILE A 65 -7.77 -3.97 -6.03
C ILE A 65 -7.09 -4.77 -7.13
N ARG A 66 -7.33 -4.39 -8.38
CA ARG A 66 -6.71 -5.01 -9.55
C ARG A 66 -5.62 -4.11 -10.12
N ILE A 67 -4.45 -4.68 -10.37
CA ILE A 67 -3.29 -3.99 -10.93
C ILE A 67 -3.08 -4.48 -12.35
N SER A 68 -3.14 -3.58 -13.32
CA SER A 68 -2.96 -3.87 -14.74
C SER A 68 -1.81 -3.06 -15.31
N LYS A 69 -1.12 -3.61 -16.31
CA LYS A 69 -0.04 -2.93 -17.01
C LYS A 69 -0.62 -1.88 -17.96
N GLY A 70 0.05 -0.73 -18.05
CA GLY A 70 -0.34 0.38 -18.91
C GLY A 70 -1.45 1.25 -18.32
N PHE A 71 -1.94 2.19 -19.13
CA PHE A 71 -3.05 3.06 -18.76
C PHE A 71 -4.38 2.55 -19.31
N SER A 72 -5.36 2.43 -18.42
CA SER A 72 -6.75 2.31 -18.85
C SER A 72 -7.24 3.63 -19.47
N LYS A 73 -8.12 3.51 -20.47
CA LYS A 73 -8.80 4.66 -21.09
C LYS A 73 -9.67 5.42 -20.07
N LYS A 74 -10.15 4.76 -19.01
CA LYS A 74 -11.11 5.31 -18.03
C LYS A 74 -10.51 5.53 -16.64
N THR A 75 -9.36 6.20 -16.55
CA THR A 75 -8.76 6.56 -15.25
C THR A 75 -9.33 7.86 -14.69
N ARG A 76 -9.70 7.89 -13.41
CA ARG A 76 -10.17 9.09 -12.68
C ARG A 76 -9.06 10.12 -12.48
N ALA A 77 -7.85 9.63 -12.25
CA ALA A 77 -6.66 10.44 -12.10
C ALA A 77 -5.42 9.65 -12.51
N ARG A 78 -4.38 10.37 -12.90
CA ARG A 78 -3.07 9.82 -13.26
C ARG A 78 -1.98 10.58 -12.53
N ILE A 79 -1.04 9.84 -11.95
CA ILE A 79 0.17 10.36 -11.32
C ILE A 79 1.36 10.05 -12.24
N PHE A 80 2.22 11.03 -12.44
CA PHE A 80 3.45 10.91 -13.21
C PHE A 80 4.61 11.43 -12.38
N GLY A 81 5.75 10.76 -12.43
CA GLY A 81 6.99 11.27 -11.86
C GLY A 81 8.18 10.38 -12.17
N SER A 82 9.32 10.68 -11.58
CA SER A 82 10.49 9.82 -11.64
C SER A 82 10.25 8.52 -10.86
N MET A 83 11.06 7.50 -11.13
CA MET A 83 11.02 6.25 -10.36
C MET A 83 11.32 6.49 -8.88
N GLU A 84 12.28 7.37 -8.57
CA GLU A 84 12.65 7.72 -7.20
C GLU A 84 11.47 8.33 -6.44
N GLU A 85 10.76 9.29 -7.03
CA GLU A 85 9.58 9.91 -6.42
C GLU A 85 8.44 8.90 -6.20
N MET A 86 8.19 8.05 -7.20
CA MET A 86 7.15 7.03 -7.10
C MET A 86 7.50 5.97 -6.04
N ILE A 87 8.76 5.55 -5.95
CA ILE A 87 9.23 4.63 -4.90
C ILE A 87 9.12 5.31 -3.53
N ALA A 88 9.53 6.56 -3.36
CA ALA A 88 9.41 7.27 -2.09
C ALA A 88 7.95 7.36 -1.62
N LEU A 89 7.03 7.54 -2.57
CA LEU A 89 5.60 7.60 -2.32
C LEU A 89 4.99 6.22 -2.00
N VAL A 90 5.47 5.13 -2.63
CA VAL A 90 4.97 3.75 -2.39
C VAL A 90 5.62 3.10 -1.17
N ALA A 91 6.91 3.31 -0.93
CA ALA A 91 7.63 2.75 0.21
C ALA A 91 7.22 3.41 1.53
N GLY A 92 6.51 4.53 1.47
CA GLY A 92 6.04 5.27 2.64
C GLY A 92 7.19 5.86 3.45
N SER A 93 8.33 6.12 2.81
CA SER A 93 9.46 6.86 3.40
C SER A 93 9.21 8.36 3.40
N GLY A 94 8.33 8.86 2.52
CA GLY A 94 7.90 10.26 2.51
C GLY A 94 6.73 10.55 3.45
N SER A 95 6.80 11.69 4.15
CA SER A 95 5.63 12.28 4.80
C SER A 95 4.61 12.76 3.76
N THR A 96 3.33 12.89 4.12
CA THR A 96 2.31 13.52 3.25
C THR A 96 2.78 14.88 2.73
N ILE A 97 3.53 15.60 3.56
CA ILE A 97 4.10 16.91 3.24
C ILE A 97 5.15 16.77 2.13
N ALA A 98 6.05 15.78 2.19
CA ALA A 98 7.03 15.55 1.13
C ALA A 98 6.36 15.25 -0.23
N ALA A 99 5.28 14.46 -0.24
CA ALA A 99 4.52 14.20 -1.45
C ALA A 99 3.83 15.46 -2.00
N ILE A 100 3.31 16.33 -1.13
CA ILE A 100 2.72 17.61 -1.54
C ILE A 100 3.80 18.54 -2.10
N ILE A 101 4.96 18.63 -1.44
CA ILE A 101 6.10 19.44 -1.90
C ILE A 101 6.53 18.97 -3.30
N ALA A 102 6.68 17.67 -3.52
CA ALA A 102 7.06 17.14 -4.83
C ALA A 102 6.03 17.48 -5.93
N VAL A 103 4.73 17.60 -5.60
CA VAL A 103 3.71 18.08 -6.53
C VAL A 103 3.86 19.59 -6.80
N LEU A 104 4.09 20.39 -5.75
CA LEU A 104 4.25 21.84 -5.87
C LEU A 104 5.51 22.24 -6.64
N GLU A 105 6.58 21.49 -6.49
CA GLU A 105 7.84 21.66 -7.23
C GLU A 105 7.76 21.10 -8.66
N GLY A 106 6.64 20.49 -9.04
CA GLY A 106 6.45 19.91 -10.38
C GLY A 106 7.22 18.62 -10.63
N ARG A 107 7.85 18.01 -9.61
CA ARG A 107 8.48 16.69 -9.71
C ARG A 107 7.47 15.57 -9.89
N ILE A 108 6.27 15.75 -9.34
CA ILE A 108 5.12 14.88 -9.52
C ILE A 108 4.02 15.66 -10.25
N HIS A 109 3.60 15.15 -11.40
CA HIS A 109 2.47 15.69 -12.14
C HIS A 109 1.20 14.88 -11.88
N ILE A 110 0.09 15.57 -11.70
CA ILE A 110 -1.24 14.97 -11.56
C ILE A 110 -2.08 15.40 -12.77
N ARG A 111 -2.71 14.45 -13.45
CA ARG A 111 -3.76 14.71 -14.45
C ARG A 111 -5.09 14.07 -14.05
N GLY A 112 -6.20 14.68 -14.46
CA GLY A 112 -7.55 14.23 -14.11
C GLY A 112 -8.04 14.87 -12.81
N ASN A 113 -8.72 14.10 -11.95
CA ASN A 113 -9.30 14.63 -10.71
C ASN A 113 -8.32 14.49 -9.52
N PRO A 114 -7.68 15.58 -9.04
CA PRO A 114 -6.73 15.52 -7.92
C PRO A 114 -7.40 15.12 -6.60
N PHE A 115 -8.67 15.50 -6.37
CA PHE A 115 -9.41 15.09 -5.16
C PHE A 115 -9.65 13.58 -5.11
N ALA A 116 -9.71 12.92 -6.28
CA ALA A 116 -9.79 11.46 -6.33
C ALA A 116 -8.50 10.80 -5.83
N LEU A 117 -7.33 11.44 -6.01
CA LEU A 117 -6.03 10.97 -5.50
C LEU A 117 -5.87 11.19 -4.00
N LEU A 118 -6.46 12.25 -3.44
CA LEU A 118 -6.45 12.48 -1.99
C LEU A 118 -7.06 11.30 -1.22
N ARG A 119 -7.99 10.56 -1.85
CA ARG A 119 -8.57 9.34 -1.27
C ARG A 119 -7.58 8.16 -1.24
N LEU A 120 -6.56 8.16 -2.09
CA LEU A 120 -5.50 7.14 -2.11
C LEU A 120 -4.38 7.42 -1.10
N LEU A 121 -4.15 8.70 -0.75
CA LEU A 121 -3.10 9.10 0.19
C LEU A 121 -3.04 8.25 1.48
N PRO A 122 -4.15 7.94 2.16
CA PRO A 122 -4.10 7.13 3.37
C PRO A 122 -3.59 5.70 3.16
N LEU A 123 -3.66 5.17 1.94
CA LEU A 123 -3.13 3.84 1.60
C LEU A 123 -1.65 3.89 1.23
N MET A 124 -1.15 5.04 0.75
CA MET A 124 0.24 5.19 0.29
C MET A 124 1.17 5.70 1.39
N ILE A 125 0.64 6.46 2.35
CA ILE A 125 1.41 6.99 3.47
C ILE A 125 1.36 6.03 4.66
N LYS A 126 2.53 5.65 5.15
CA LYS A 126 2.71 4.73 6.29
C LYS A 126 2.28 5.41 7.59
N ASN A 127 0.99 5.35 7.92
CA ASN A 127 0.46 5.78 9.23
C ASN A 127 0.36 4.63 10.24
N VAL A 128 1.23 3.62 10.12
CA VAL A 128 1.27 2.51 11.07
C VAL A 128 2.20 2.89 12.21
N LYS A 129 1.62 3.47 13.28
CA LYS A 129 2.19 3.31 14.62
C LYS A 129 2.14 1.81 14.88
N VAL A 130 3.28 1.12 14.78
CA VAL A 130 3.36 -0.30 15.16
C VAL A 130 2.84 -0.37 16.60
N PRO A 131 1.79 -1.14 16.91
CA PRO A 131 1.40 -1.33 18.30
C PRO A 131 2.63 -1.85 19.04
N ALA A 132 2.96 -1.23 20.18
CA ALA A 132 4.12 -1.62 20.96
C ALA A 132 4.10 -3.15 21.15
N PRO A 133 5.25 -3.84 21.03
CA PRO A 133 5.31 -5.27 21.30
C PRO A 133 4.65 -5.52 22.66
N VAL A 134 3.69 -6.43 22.68
CA VAL A 134 3.05 -6.86 23.94
C VAL A 134 4.19 -7.25 24.87
N PRO A 135 4.31 -6.63 26.07
CA PRO A 135 5.39 -6.96 26.99
C PRO A 135 5.37 -8.48 27.18
N ALA A 136 6.52 -9.12 26.99
CA ALA A 136 6.67 -10.54 27.19
C ALA A 136 6.09 -10.89 28.56
N ILE A 137 5.11 -11.79 28.58
CA ILE A 137 4.57 -12.34 29.83
C ILE A 137 5.80 -12.90 30.56
N PRO A 138 6.15 -12.40 31.77
CA PRO A 138 7.28 -12.93 32.50
C PRO A 138 7.03 -14.42 32.70
N ALA A 139 8.00 -15.24 32.30
CA ALA A 139 7.92 -16.69 32.43
C ALA A 139 7.48 -17.02 33.86
N SER A 140 6.37 -17.77 33.99
CA SER A 140 5.89 -18.23 35.29
C SER A 140 7.05 -18.90 36.04
N PRO A 141 7.26 -18.60 37.33
CA PRO A 141 8.33 -19.20 38.09
C PRO A 141 8.15 -20.73 38.06
N SER A 142 9.18 -21.41 37.57
CA SER A 142 9.31 -22.85 37.57
C SER A 142 9.16 -23.36 39.01
N VAL A 143 8.02 -23.98 39.30
CA VAL A 143 7.79 -24.69 40.57
C VAL A 143 8.67 -25.93 40.54
N SER A 144 9.73 -25.93 41.34
CA SER A 144 10.56 -27.11 41.58
C SER A 144 9.71 -28.22 42.21
N PRO A 145 9.78 -29.47 41.72
CA PRO A 145 9.07 -30.57 42.36
C PRO A 145 9.64 -30.82 43.76
N PRO A 146 8.79 -31.17 44.75
CA PRO A 146 9.24 -31.50 46.10
C PRO A 146 10.14 -32.73 46.04
N GLY A 147 11.34 -32.59 46.62
CA GLY A 147 12.33 -33.65 46.71
C GLY A 147 11.77 -34.88 47.42
N ALA A 148 11.96 -36.04 46.79
CA ALA A 148 11.83 -37.32 47.43
C ALA A 148 12.92 -37.44 48.52
N GLY A 149 12.52 -37.28 49.77
CA GLY A 149 13.29 -37.70 50.94
C GLY A 149 12.94 -39.16 51.26
N ALA A 150 13.99 -39.95 51.45
CA ALA A 150 14.01 -41.38 51.76
C ALA A 150 13.43 -41.73 53.13
#